data_AF-A0A9J6GJF6-F1
#
_entry.id   AF-A0A9J6GJF6-F1
#
_cell.length_a   1.000
_cell.length_b   1.000
_cell.length_c   1.000
_cell.angle_alpha   90.00
_cell.angle_beta   90.00
_cell.angle_gamma   90.00
#
_symmetry.space_group_name_H-M   'P 1'
#
loop_
_entity.id
_entity.type
_entity.pdbx_description
1 polymer ?
#
loop_
_entity_poly.entity_id
_entity_poly.type
_entity_poly.pdbx_seq_one_letter_code
_entity_poly.pdbx_strand_id
1 'polypeptide(L)'
;MALSGRVREKKRITGSICRELHTFEEKNKRTWAAKLNRLYCRSTFSGNQATTYGRDNEPVALEEYETVHQAKVGRLGMVGAPEVPWLRYSSDGVSSQGNRRVLI
;
A
#
# COMPACT_ATOMS: atom_id res chain seq x y z
N MET A 1 -4.43 -37.40 6.63
CA MET A 1 -5.17 -36.41 5.83
C MET A 1 -5.19 -35.09 6.59
N ALA A 2 -4.26 -34.18 6.32
CA ALA A 2 -4.25 -32.85 6.90
C ALA A 2 -4.92 -31.89 5.90
N LEU A 3 -6.08 -31.34 6.24
CA LEU A 3 -6.68 -30.24 5.51
C LEU A 3 -5.80 -29.01 5.78
N SER A 4 -4.89 -28.74 4.84
CA SER A 4 -4.17 -27.49 4.71
C SER A 4 -5.19 -26.35 4.75
N GLY A 5 -5.21 -25.62 5.87
CA GLY A 5 -5.97 -24.39 6.00
C GLY A 5 -5.45 -23.40 4.98
N ARG A 6 -6.09 -23.34 3.80
CA ARG A 6 -5.94 -22.20 2.90
C ARG A 6 -6.41 -20.98 3.68
N VAL A 7 -5.45 -20.23 4.23
CA VAL A 7 -5.64 -18.83 4.56
C VAL A 7 -6.13 -18.19 3.26
N ARG A 8 -7.45 -17.98 3.14
CA ARG A 8 -7.98 -17.12 2.09
C ARG A 8 -7.46 -15.75 2.46
N GLU A 9 -6.35 -15.32 1.85
CA GLU A 9 -5.98 -13.92 1.92
C GLU A 9 -7.21 -13.12 1.48
N LYS A 10 -7.83 -12.42 2.43
CA LYS A 10 -8.95 -11.53 2.12
C LYS A 10 -8.38 -10.55 1.10
N LYS A 11 -8.92 -10.52 -0.12
CA LYS A 11 -8.53 -9.54 -1.14
C LYS A 11 -8.69 -8.15 -0.53
N ARG A 12 -7.58 -7.41 -0.46
CA ARG A 12 -7.51 -6.08 0.15
C ARG A 12 -7.12 -5.07 -0.91
N ILE A 13 -7.79 -3.93 -0.91
CA ILE A 13 -7.36 -2.77 -1.69
C ILE A 13 -6.23 -2.11 -0.90
N THR A 14 -5.02 -2.14 -1.45
CA THR A 14 -3.88 -1.38 -0.93
C THR A 14 -3.84 -0.01 -1.58
N GLY A 15 -3.19 0.95 -0.92
CA GLY A 15 -2.98 2.28 -1.50
C GLY A 15 -2.38 2.27 -2.90
N SER A 16 -1.43 1.37 -3.15
CA SER A 16 -0.76 1.20 -4.44
C SER A 16 -1.69 0.76 -5.59
N ILE A 17 -2.81 0.07 -5.30
CA ILE A 17 -3.78 -0.34 -6.33
C ILE A 17 -5.08 0.47 -6.31
N CYS A 18 -5.31 1.25 -5.24
CA CYS A 18 -6.53 2.02 -5.02
C CYS A 18 -6.82 2.99 -6.18
N ARG A 19 -5.79 3.75 -6.63
CA ARG A 19 -5.92 4.67 -7.76
C ARG A 19 -6.40 3.96 -9.02
N GLU A 20 -5.82 2.78 -9.29
CA GLU A 20 -6.10 2.03 -10.50
C GLU A 20 -7.54 1.49 -10.57
N LEU A 21 -8.16 1.27 -9.40
CA LEU A 21 -9.57 0.92 -9.26
C LEU A 21 -10.46 2.16 -9.33
N HIS A 22 -10.06 3.25 -8.67
CA HIS A 22 -10.82 4.50 -8.62
C HIS A 22 -10.98 5.16 -10.00
N THR A 23 -9.92 5.16 -10.81
CA THR A 23 -9.94 5.79 -12.15
C THR A 23 -10.33 4.80 -13.26
N PHE A 24 -10.82 3.61 -12.91
CA PHE A 24 -11.19 2.62 -13.91
C PHE A 24 -12.54 2.96 -14.54
N GLU A 25 -12.53 3.25 -15.84
CA GLU A 25 -13.75 3.47 -16.61
C GLU A 25 -14.18 2.18 -17.30
N GLU A 26 -15.36 1.70 -16.96
CA GLU A 26 -15.92 0.49 -17.52
C GLU A 26 -16.42 0.75 -18.95
N LYS A 27 -15.74 0.15 -19.94
CA LYS A 27 -16.23 0.15 -21.32
C LYS A 27 -17.26 -0.97 -21.58
N ASN A 28 -17.24 -2.05 -20.78
CA ASN A 28 -18.17 -3.20 -20.85
C ASN A 28 -17.97 -4.22 -19.70
N LYS A 29 -19.00 -5.02 -19.34
CA LYS A 29 -19.00 -5.97 -18.20
C LYS A 29 -17.85 -6.99 -18.14
N ARG A 30 -17.24 -7.35 -19.27
CA ARG A 30 -16.10 -8.28 -19.30
C ARG A 30 -14.79 -7.65 -18.78
N THR A 31 -14.73 -6.33 -18.63
CA THR A 31 -13.49 -5.64 -18.23
C THR A 31 -13.21 -5.67 -16.73
N TRP A 32 -14.22 -5.63 -15.85
CA TRP A 32 -14.01 -5.71 -14.40
C TRP A 32 -13.40 -7.05 -13.95
N ALA A 33 -13.93 -8.17 -14.45
CA ALA A 33 -13.43 -9.49 -14.07
C ALA A 33 -11.95 -9.66 -14.47
N ALA A 34 -11.57 -9.19 -15.67
CA ALA A 34 -10.19 -9.20 -16.14
C ALA A 34 -9.28 -8.30 -15.29
N LYS A 35 -9.75 -7.08 -14.97
CA LYS A 35 -9.04 -6.11 -14.12
C LYS A 35 -8.76 -6.70 -12.73
N LEU A 36 -9.78 -7.24 -12.07
CA LEU A 36 -9.66 -7.83 -10.73
C LEU A 36 -8.80 -9.11 -10.74
N ASN A 37 -8.86 -9.91 -11.81
CA ASN A 37 -7.98 -11.07 -11.96
C ASN A 37 -6.50 -10.63 -12.07
N ARG A 38 -6.22 -9.59 -12.87
CA ARG A 38 -4.87 -9.01 -12.98
C ARG A 38 -4.34 -8.51 -11.63
N LEU A 39 -5.14 -7.73 -10.90
CA LEU A 39 -4.73 -7.11 -9.64
C LEU A 39 -4.53 -8.14 -8.52
N TYR A 40 -5.40 -9.14 -8.40
CA TYR A 40 -5.44 -10.00 -7.22
C TYR A 40 -4.97 -11.44 -7.43
N CYS A 41 -4.95 -11.92 -8.67
CA CYS A 41 -4.67 -13.33 -8.96
C CYS A 41 -3.43 -13.51 -9.84
N ARG A 42 -2.98 -12.46 -10.52
CA ARG A 42 -1.82 -12.47 -11.42
C ARG A 42 -0.84 -11.35 -11.12
N SER A 43 -0.73 -10.91 -9.87
CA SER A 43 0.35 -9.99 -9.49
C SER A 43 1.69 -10.72 -9.62
N THR A 44 2.29 -10.66 -10.81
CA THR A 44 3.65 -11.16 -11.10
C THR A 44 4.71 -10.10 -10.79
N PHE A 45 4.31 -8.95 -10.25
CA PHE A 45 5.23 -7.88 -9.93
C PHE A 45 6.04 -8.26 -8.70
N SER A 46 7.32 -8.60 -8.91
CA SER A 46 8.29 -8.94 -7.87
C SER A 46 9.22 -7.77 -7.51
N GLY A 47 8.93 -6.58 -8.03
CA GLY A 47 9.84 -5.44 -7.99
C GLY A 47 10.67 -5.28 -9.25
N ASN A 48 11.19 -4.07 -9.44
CA ASN A 48 12.12 -3.67 -10.48
C ASN A 48 13.22 -2.77 -9.87
N GLN A 49 14.11 -2.24 -10.71
CA GLN A 49 15.18 -1.35 -10.27
C GLN A 49 14.67 -0.14 -9.47
N ALA A 50 13.54 0.46 -9.85
CA ALA A 50 12.97 1.59 -9.13
C ALA A 50 12.50 1.20 -7.73
N THR A 51 11.85 0.04 -7.55
CA THR A 51 11.45 -0.42 -6.20
C THR A 51 12.63 -0.83 -5.34
N THR A 52 13.70 -1.36 -5.93
CA THR A 52 14.93 -1.69 -5.20
C THR A 52 15.60 -0.40 -4.73
N TYR A 53 15.80 0.55 -5.64
CA TYR A 53 16.36 1.86 -5.31
C TYR A 53 15.54 2.57 -4.23
N GLY A 54 14.21 2.58 -4.35
CA GLY A 54 13.32 3.15 -3.34
C GLY A 54 13.53 2.51 -1.97
N ARG A 55 13.56 1.17 -1.90
CA ARG A 55 13.80 0.44 -0.65
C ARG A 55 15.16 0.77 -0.04
N ASP A 56 16.20 0.82 -0.86
CA ASP A 56 17.58 1.02 -0.40
C ASP A 56 17.80 2.45 0.11
N ASN A 57 17.06 3.43 -0.43
CA ASN A 57 17.18 4.85 -0.07
C ASN A 57 16.11 5.33 0.92
N GLU A 58 15.11 4.51 1.26
CA GLU A 58 14.04 4.87 2.20
C GLU A 58 14.60 5.37 3.55
N PRO A 59 15.62 4.74 4.18
CA PRO A 59 16.16 5.25 5.45
C PRO A 59 16.77 6.65 5.32
N VAL A 60 17.49 6.91 4.22
CA VAL A 60 18.14 8.20 3.96
C VAL A 60 17.09 9.28 3.70
N ALA A 61 16.04 8.96 2.94
CA ALA A 61 14.95 9.88 2.67
C ALA A 61 14.18 10.25 3.96
N LEU A 62 14.00 9.30 4.87
CA LEU A 62 13.38 9.55 6.18
C LEU A 62 14.25 10.43 7.07
N GLU A 63 15.57 10.18 7.13
CA GLU A 63 16.50 11.01 7.91
C GLU A 63 16.55 12.47 7.41
N GLU A 64 16.57 12.65 6.08
CA GLU A 64 16.52 13.98 5.48
C GLU A 64 15.19 14.69 5.81
N TYR A 65 14.06 13.98 5.73
CA TYR A 65 12.76 14.52 6.10
C TYR A 65 12.72 14.96 7.57
N GLU A 66 13.21 14.12 8.49
CA GLU A 66 13.25 14.43 9.92
C GLU A 66 14.08 15.69 10.20
N THR A 67 15.21 15.82 9.50
CA THR A 67 16.12 16.96 9.63
C THR A 67 15.47 18.25 9.12
N VAL A 68 14.91 18.22 7.90
CA VAL A 68 14.29 19.38 7.26
C VAL A 68 13.06 19.87 8.03
N HIS A 69 12.23 18.94 8.52
CA HIS A 69 10.98 19.28 9.19
C HIS A 69 11.10 19.39 10.72
N GLN A 70 12.29 19.16 11.29
CA GLN A 70 12.53 19.13 12.73
C GLN A 70 11.50 18.27 13.49
N ALA A 71 11.09 17.16 12.87
CA ALA A 71 9.99 16.33 13.34
C ALA A 71 10.35 14.86 13.21
N LYS A 72 10.10 14.06 14.26
CA LYS A 72 10.34 12.62 14.23
C LYS A 72 9.29 11.89 13.42
N VAL A 73 9.72 10.86 12.70
CA VAL A 73 8.89 9.94 11.93
C VAL A 73 8.80 8.60 12.65
N GLY A 74 7.58 8.22 13.03
CA GLY A 74 7.29 6.87 13.50
C GLY A 74 7.02 5.95 12.31
N ARG A 75 7.65 4.77 12.29
CA ARG A 75 7.28 3.72 11.33
C ARG A 75 5.91 3.13 11.67
N LEU A 76 5.07 3.01 10.66
CA LEU A 76 3.78 2.34 10.76
C LEU A 76 3.86 1.02 10.00
N GLY A 77 3.25 -0.02 10.56
CA GLY A 77 2.93 -1.21 9.80
C GLY A 77 1.71 -0.97 8.90
N MET A 78 1.10 -2.05 8.45
CA MET A 78 -0.12 -1.97 7.66
C MET A 78 -1.30 -1.45 8.51
N VAL A 79 -1.78 -0.26 8.20
CA VAL A 79 -2.96 0.38 8.81
C VAL A 79 -4.21 0.03 8.01
N GLY A 80 -5.29 -0.34 8.68
CA GLY A 80 -6.60 -0.56 8.06
C GLY A 80 -7.63 0.40 8.65
N ALA A 81 -8.57 0.85 7.83
CA ALA A 81 -9.72 1.61 8.30
C ALA A 81 -10.77 0.62 8.88
N PRO A 82 -11.14 0.72 10.17
CA PRO A 82 -12.07 -0.22 10.80
C PRO A 82 -13.43 -0.32 10.10
N GLU A 83 -13.91 0.79 9.54
CA GLU A 83 -15.21 0.90 8.86
C GLU A 83 -15.19 0.24 7.47
N VAL A 84 -14.02 0.13 6.86
CA VAL A 84 -13.81 -0.54 5.57
C VAL A 84 -12.62 -1.51 5.67
N PRO A 85 -12.81 -2.69 6.32
CA PRO A 85 -11.72 -3.62 6.64
C PRO A 85 -10.95 -4.19 5.45
N TRP A 86 -11.52 -4.04 4.25
CA TRP A 86 -10.92 -4.44 2.98
C TRP A 86 -10.00 -3.36 2.37
N LEU A 87 -9.93 -2.15 2.94
CA LEU A 87 -9.01 -1.08 2.57
C LEU A 87 -7.87 -0.99 3.58
N ARG A 88 -6.63 -1.03 3.09
CA ARG A 88 -5.43 -0.91 3.92
C ARG A 88 -4.36 -0.06 3.25
N TYR A 89 -3.54 0.59 4.06
CA TYR A 89 -2.39 1.38 3.63
C TYR A 89 -1.16 0.99 4.44
N SER A 90 0.00 1.09 3.81
CA SER A 90 1.30 1.03 4.47
C SER A 90 1.97 2.33 4.08
N SER A 91 1.86 3.34 4.93
CA SER A 91 2.62 4.58 4.78
C SER A 91 4.09 4.32 5.12
N ASP A 92 4.98 5.15 4.61
CA ASP A 92 6.41 5.08 4.93
C ASP A 92 6.63 5.55 6.38
N GLY A 93 5.78 6.47 6.86
CA GLY A 93 5.74 6.80 8.29
C GLY A 93 4.61 7.74 8.70
N VAL A 94 4.65 8.18 9.95
CA VAL A 94 3.83 9.26 10.48
C VAL A 94 4.70 10.27 11.20
N SER A 95 4.65 11.53 10.74
CA SER A 95 5.32 12.66 11.38
C SER A 95 4.36 13.43 12.28
N SER A 96 4.85 13.88 13.43
CA SER A 96 4.14 14.82 14.30
C SER A 96 4.69 16.22 14.07
N GLN A 97 3.94 17.04 13.35
CA GLN A 97 4.29 18.44 13.07
C GLN A 97 3.36 19.36 13.88
N GLY A 98 3.84 19.81 15.05
CA GLY A 98 3.02 20.54 16.02
C GLY A 98 1.81 19.71 16.49
N ASN A 99 0.59 20.25 16.32
CA ASN A 99 -0.65 19.54 16.65
C ASN A 99 -1.20 18.67 15.50
N ARG A 100 -0.49 18.55 14.38
CA ARG A 100 -0.91 17.75 13.22
C ARG A 100 -0.09 16.48 13.10
N ARG A 101 -0.78 15.39 12.74
CA ARG A 101 -0.12 14.15 12.30
C ARG A 101 -0.22 14.07 10.78
N VAL A 102 0.92 13.85 10.15
CA VAL A 102 1.03 13.77 8.69
C VAL A 102 1.51 12.36 8.34
N LEU A 103 0.77 11.68 7.49
CA LEU A 103 1.25 10.43 6.88
C LEU A 103 2.27 10.80 5.81
N ILE A 104 3.37 10.06 5.82
CA ILE A 104 4.48 10.19 4.87
C ILE A 104 4.45 8.95 3.99
#